data_AF-A0A060YTX5-F1
#
_entry.id   AF-A0A060YTX5-F1
#
_cell.length_a   1.000
_cell.length_b   1.000
_cell.length_c   1.000
_cell.angle_alpha   90.00
_cell.angle_beta   90.00
_cell.angle_gamma   90.00
#
_symmetry.space_group_name_H-M   'P 1'
#
loop_
_entity.id
_entity.type
_entity.pdbx_description
1 polymer ?
#
loop_
_entity_poly.entity_id
_entity_poly.type
_entity_poly.pdbx_seq_one_letter_code
_entity_poly.pdbx_strand_id
1 'polypeptide(L)'
;MSSISVYCVPFQSAHLAVIDTLMTAYTVETVSLEKVVACVLQYSSHNDEGTDTPYDTEDAMTSWINKVNEYLKDIISQELRREMQSVEPVGKPGARYRKEQAVAQQVPWIPPVDNLLKDTTDGCALATLLHFYCPQLVKLEDICLKKSMSLVDSLYNLQLVQEFCQQHLNRCCHFSLEDMVYASSSVKNNYLVFMAELFWWFEVVKPSFVQPRVLDTEGKQFFNCFVFLQTSDIQIKSFLFYLMVLKAQYSQNILFPTVLYHILQQLMKHLL
;
A
#
# COMPACT_ATOMS: atom_id res chain seq x y z
N MET A 1 -45.65 -24.18 -22.08
CA MET A 1 -45.47 -23.37 -23.30
C MET A 1 -45.34 -21.92 -22.86
N SER A 2 -44.32 -21.56 -22.08
CA SER A 2 -42.90 -21.43 -22.45
C SER A 2 -42.65 -20.21 -23.33
N SER A 3 -42.37 -19.11 -22.63
CA SER A 3 -41.26 -18.18 -22.90
C SER A 3 -41.39 -17.24 -24.10
N ILE A 4 -41.93 -16.06 -23.82
CA ILE A 4 -41.64 -14.83 -24.56
C ILE A 4 -40.17 -14.47 -24.29
N SER A 5 -39.40 -14.43 -25.37
CA SER A 5 -38.02 -13.96 -25.42
C SER A 5 -37.99 -12.46 -25.11
N VAL A 6 -37.58 -12.08 -23.91
CA VAL A 6 -37.23 -10.69 -23.57
C VAL A 6 -35.72 -10.64 -23.48
N TYR A 7 -35.13 -10.03 -24.49
CA TYR A 7 -33.76 -9.53 -24.52
C TYR A 7 -33.50 -8.64 -23.30
N CYS A 8 -33.06 -9.22 -22.18
CA CYS A 8 -32.51 -8.49 -21.05
C CYS A 8 -30.98 -8.64 -21.12
N VAL A 9 -30.37 -7.89 -22.02
CA VAL A 9 -28.91 -7.62 -22.00
C VAL A 9 -28.66 -6.75 -20.76
N PRO A 10 -27.63 -7.03 -19.94
CA PRO A 10 -27.64 -6.71 -18.52
C PRO A 10 -27.37 -5.22 -18.25
N PHE A 11 -28.42 -4.46 -17.91
CA PHE A 11 -28.31 -3.09 -17.40
C PHE A 11 -27.49 -3.00 -16.09
N GLN A 12 -27.24 -4.14 -15.44
CA GLN A 12 -26.55 -4.27 -14.15
C GLN A 12 -25.02 -4.37 -14.26
N SER A 13 -24.45 -4.65 -15.45
CA SER A 13 -22.99 -4.77 -15.63
C SER A 13 -22.32 -3.48 -16.11
N ALA A 14 -23.05 -2.58 -16.78
CA ALA A 14 -22.48 -1.36 -17.35
C ALA A 14 -22.03 -0.37 -16.25
N HIS A 15 -22.83 -0.20 -15.20
CA HIS A 15 -22.48 0.70 -14.09
C HIS A 15 -21.24 0.23 -13.32
N LEU A 16 -21.15 -1.06 -13.03
CA LEU A 16 -19.95 -1.62 -12.40
C LEU A 16 -18.72 -1.50 -13.30
N ALA A 17 -18.87 -1.73 -14.60
CA ALA A 17 -17.79 -1.54 -15.57
C ALA A 17 -17.32 -0.08 -15.65
N VAL A 18 -18.23 0.89 -15.59
CA VAL A 18 -17.87 2.33 -15.54
C VAL A 18 -17.13 2.65 -14.25
N ILE A 19 -17.60 2.16 -13.10
CA ILE A 19 -16.94 2.36 -11.81
C ILE A 19 -15.53 1.73 -11.84
N ASP A 20 -15.40 0.50 -12.32
CA ASP A 20 -14.10 -0.17 -12.49
C ASP A 20 -13.17 0.61 -13.42
N THR A 21 -13.69 1.14 -14.52
CA THR A 21 -12.91 1.96 -15.45
C THR A 21 -12.42 3.25 -14.80
N LEU A 22 -13.28 3.93 -14.02
CA LEU A 22 -12.90 5.15 -13.30
C LEU A 22 -11.86 4.88 -12.21
N MET A 23 -12.02 3.78 -11.46
CA MET A 23 -11.04 3.35 -10.46
C MET A 23 -9.69 3.00 -11.10
N THR A 24 -9.68 2.29 -12.23
CA THR A 24 -8.46 2.00 -12.98
C THR A 24 -7.79 3.27 -13.48
N ALA A 25 -8.55 4.18 -14.11
CA ALA A 25 -8.03 5.46 -14.59
C ALA A 25 -7.38 6.27 -13.46
N TYR A 26 -8.07 6.37 -12.32
CA TYR A 26 -7.52 7.02 -11.13
C TYR A 26 -6.22 6.37 -10.64
N THR A 27 -6.20 5.04 -10.58
CA THR A 27 -5.04 4.28 -10.09
C THR A 27 -3.83 4.57 -10.96
N VAL A 28 -3.98 4.53 -12.28
CA VAL A 28 -2.92 4.78 -13.26
C VAL A 28 -2.41 6.22 -13.20
N GLU A 29 -3.31 7.19 -13.03
CA GLU A 29 -2.94 8.61 -12.90
C GLU A 29 -2.19 8.91 -11.59
N THR A 30 -2.67 8.31 -10.50
CA THR A 30 -2.09 8.49 -9.17
C THR A 30 -0.73 7.81 -9.07
N VAL A 31 -0.64 6.55 -9.51
CA VAL A 31 0.57 5.72 -9.51
C VAL A 31 1.09 5.57 -10.93
N SER A 32 1.61 6.68 -11.47
CA SER A 32 2.34 6.67 -12.74
C SER A 32 3.69 5.98 -12.55
N LEU A 33 4.10 5.15 -13.52
CA LEU A 33 5.37 4.43 -13.51
C LEU A 33 6.57 5.35 -13.23
N GLU A 34 6.58 6.55 -13.81
CA GLU A 34 7.64 7.54 -13.64
C GLU A 34 7.83 7.98 -12.17
N LYS A 35 6.72 8.25 -11.46
CA LYS A 35 6.74 8.61 -10.03
C LYS A 35 7.26 7.46 -9.17
N VAL A 36 6.85 6.24 -9.49
CA VAL A 36 7.32 5.04 -8.78
C VAL A 36 8.81 4.83 -9.00
N VAL A 37 9.28 4.89 -10.24
CA VAL A 37 10.71 4.75 -10.56
C VAL A 37 11.52 5.84 -9.85
N ALA A 38 11.07 7.10 -9.90
CA ALA A 38 11.73 8.20 -9.19
C ALA A 38 11.79 7.97 -7.67
N CYS A 39 10.76 7.35 -7.08
CA CYS A 39 10.75 6.97 -5.67
C CYS A 39 11.72 5.82 -5.37
N VAL A 40 11.64 4.73 -6.14
CA VAL A 40 12.48 3.53 -5.97
C VAL A 40 13.96 3.90 -6.06
N LEU A 41 14.34 4.75 -7.01
CA LEU A 41 15.71 5.24 -7.18
C LEU A 41 16.24 6.04 -5.98
N GLN A 42 15.38 6.69 -5.18
CA GLN A 42 15.82 7.41 -3.97
C GLN A 42 16.37 6.44 -2.91
N TYR A 43 15.78 5.24 -2.84
CA TYR A 43 16.12 4.19 -1.88
C TYR A 43 17.05 3.12 -2.48
N SER A 44 17.42 3.22 -3.76
CA SER A 44 18.43 2.36 -4.37
C SER A 44 19.83 2.66 -3.82
N SER A 45 20.58 1.60 -3.54
CA SER A 45 22.03 1.68 -3.33
C SER A 45 22.72 1.87 -4.69
N HIS A 46 23.88 2.54 -4.71
CA HIS A 46 24.61 2.91 -5.94
C HIS A 46 25.02 1.75 -6.88
N ASN A 47 24.72 0.49 -6.53
CA ASN A 47 25.10 -0.69 -7.32
C ASN A 47 23.91 -1.35 -8.04
N ASP A 48 22.71 -0.78 -7.95
CA ASP A 48 21.50 -1.36 -8.52
C ASP A 48 21.20 -0.73 -9.90
N GLU A 49 22.04 -1.05 -10.90
CA GLU A 49 21.89 -0.57 -12.30
C GLU A 49 20.92 -1.41 -13.14
N GLY A 50 20.13 -2.28 -12.51
CA GLY A 50 19.29 -3.26 -13.19
C GLY A 50 17.83 -3.26 -12.76
N THR A 51 17.28 -2.13 -12.29
CA THR A 51 15.87 -2.08 -11.93
C THR A 51 15.03 -2.22 -13.21
N ASP A 52 14.45 -3.40 -13.41
CA ASP A 52 13.48 -3.63 -14.48
C ASP A 52 12.37 -2.59 -14.35
N THR A 53 12.15 -1.81 -15.41
CA THR A 53 11.06 -0.84 -15.44
C THR A 53 9.74 -1.59 -15.25
N PRO A 54 8.89 -1.20 -14.29
CA PRO A 54 7.67 -1.94 -14.03
C PRO A 54 6.79 -2.01 -15.28
N TYR A 55 6.23 -3.19 -15.55
CA TYR A 55 5.45 -3.43 -16.77
C TYR A 55 4.05 -2.80 -16.72
N ASP A 56 3.42 -2.85 -15.55
CA ASP A 56 2.09 -2.29 -15.30
C ASP A 56 2.00 -1.64 -13.92
N THR A 57 0.82 -1.11 -13.58
CA THR A 57 0.59 -0.40 -12.31
C THR A 57 0.69 -1.32 -11.07
N GLU A 58 0.29 -2.59 -11.18
CA GLU A 58 0.37 -3.54 -10.07
C GLU A 58 1.83 -3.89 -9.77
N ASP A 59 2.62 -4.11 -10.82
CA ASP A 59 4.07 -4.34 -10.75
C ASP A 59 4.80 -3.11 -10.19
N ALA A 60 4.38 -1.90 -10.57
CA ALA A 60 4.92 -0.66 -10.03
C ALA A 60 4.66 -0.52 -8.53
N MET A 61 3.43 -0.78 -8.08
CA MET A 61 3.10 -0.76 -6.64
C MET A 61 3.88 -1.81 -5.87
N THR A 62 4.01 -3.01 -6.43
CA THR A 62 4.75 -4.12 -5.83
C THR A 62 6.23 -3.77 -5.68
N SER A 63 6.82 -3.23 -6.74
CA SER A 63 8.21 -2.73 -6.75
C SER A 63 8.43 -1.63 -5.70
N TRP A 64 7.50 -0.70 -5.58
CA TRP A 64 7.55 0.35 -4.55
C TRP A 64 7.56 -0.22 -3.13
N ILE A 65 6.60 -1.10 -2.80
CA ILE A 65 6.51 -1.71 -1.46
C ILE A 65 7.78 -2.51 -1.15
N ASN A 66 8.22 -3.35 -2.09
CA ASN A 66 9.41 -4.18 -1.90
C ASN A 66 10.66 -3.32 -1.69
N LYS A 67 10.86 -2.28 -2.49
CA LYS A 67 12.04 -1.42 -2.37
C LYS A 67 12.08 -0.70 -1.03
N VAL A 68 10.95 -0.13 -0.61
CA VAL A 68 10.85 0.57 0.66
C VAL A 68 11.09 -0.39 1.84
N ASN A 69 10.46 -1.56 1.81
CA ASN A 69 10.62 -2.56 2.86
C ASN A 69 12.04 -3.15 2.89
N GLU A 70 12.68 -3.32 1.74
CA GLU A 70 14.09 -3.73 1.64
C GLU A 70 15.02 -2.67 2.23
N TYR A 71 14.84 -1.40 1.86
CA TYR A 71 15.63 -0.29 2.41
C TYR A 71 15.46 -0.18 3.93
N LEU A 72 14.24 -0.38 4.45
CA LEU A 72 14.00 -0.44 5.89
C LEU A 72 14.70 -1.62 6.56
N LYS A 73 14.72 -2.81 5.94
CA LYS A 73 15.51 -3.96 6.44
C LYS A 73 16.98 -3.59 6.55
N ASP A 74 17.52 -2.86 5.58
CA ASP A 74 18.90 -2.41 5.59
C ASP A 74 19.17 -1.41 6.71
N ILE A 75 18.26 -0.46 6.96
CA ILE A 75 18.32 0.46 8.10
C ILE A 75 18.41 -0.32 9.42
N ILE A 76 17.45 -1.23 9.66
CA ILE A 76 17.37 -2.02 10.89
C ILE A 76 18.63 -2.90 11.05
N SER A 77 19.09 -3.50 9.96
CA SER A 77 20.30 -4.34 9.95
C SER A 77 21.56 -3.53 10.29
N GLN A 78 21.66 -2.29 9.81
CA GLN A 78 22.78 -1.40 10.12
C GLN A 78 22.75 -0.92 11.57
N GLU A 79 21.59 -0.55 12.08
CA GLU A 79 21.39 -0.14 13.48
C GLU A 79 21.80 -1.25 14.44
N LEU A 80 21.32 -2.47 14.20
CA LEU A 80 21.67 -3.64 15.01
C LEU A 80 23.19 -3.94 14.98
N ARG A 81 23.82 -3.79 13.81
CA ARG A 81 25.29 -3.93 13.67
C ARG A 81 26.03 -2.87 14.48
N ARG A 82 25.55 -1.62 14.51
CA ARG A 82 26.15 -0.51 15.28
C ARG A 82 26.03 -0.76 16.78
N GLU A 83 24.86 -1.16 17.27
CA GLU A 83 24.66 -1.51 18.68
C GLU A 83 25.59 -2.64 19.12
N MET A 84 25.70 -3.70 18.31
CA MET A 84 26.59 -4.83 18.62
C MET A 84 28.09 -4.50 18.53
N GLN A 85 28.48 -3.45 17.80
CA GLN A 85 29.86 -2.95 17.77
C GLN A 85 30.18 -2.07 18.98
N SER A 86 29.19 -1.36 19.53
CA SER A 86 29.34 -0.55 20.75
C SER A 86 29.55 -1.37 22.04
N VAL A 87 29.29 -2.69 22.00
CA VAL A 87 29.31 -3.59 23.17
C VAL A 87 30.57 -4.51 23.23
N GLU A 88 31.55 -4.43 22.33
CA GLU A 88 32.68 -5.39 22.36
C GLU A 88 33.69 -5.19 23.52
N PRO A 89 33.98 -6.24 24.30
CA PRO A 89 35.24 -6.42 25.01
C PRO A 89 36.33 -6.90 24.04
N VAL A 90 37.56 -6.45 24.29
CA VAL A 90 38.78 -6.74 23.54
C VAL A 90 39.00 -8.24 23.29
N GLY A 91 38.98 -8.65 22.02
CA GLY A 91 39.82 -9.72 21.48
C GLY A 91 39.24 -11.14 21.43
N LYS A 92 38.83 -11.60 20.24
CA LYS A 92 39.04 -12.98 19.73
C LYS A 92 38.68 -13.11 18.23
N PRO A 93 39.61 -13.55 17.35
CA PRO A 93 39.38 -13.64 15.89
C PRO A 93 38.33 -14.66 15.42
N GLY A 94 37.81 -15.53 16.31
CA GLY A 94 36.80 -16.54 15.99
C GLY A 94 35.34 -16.11 16.17
N ALA A 95 35.07 -14.90 16.67
CA ALA A 95 33.72 -14.44 17.01
C ALA A 95 32.93 -13.88 15.81
N ARG A 96 33.57 -13.60 14.67
CA ARG A 96 32.92 -12.94 13.51
C ARG A 96 31.80 -13.76 12.88
N TYR A 97 32.03 -15.05 12.58
CA TYR A 97 31.01 -15.93 11.97
C TYR A 97 29.81 -16.17 12.89
N ARG A 98 30.04 -16.36 14.20
CA ARG A 98 28.97 -16.55 15.19
C ARG A 98 28.13 -15.28 15.39
N LYS A 99 28.76 -14.11 15.27
CA LYS A 99 28.12 -12.80 15.43
C LYS A 99 27.25 -12.45 14.23
N GLU A 100 27.71 -12.74 13.02
CA GLU A 100 26.94 -12.51 11.77
C GLU A 100 25.67 -13.37 11.70
N GLN A 101 25.76 -14.62 12.17
CA GLN A 101 24.61 -15.52 12.29
C GLN A 101 23.60 -15.10 13.37
N ALA A 102 24.07 -14.43 14.44
CA ALA A 102 23.21 -13.84 15.46
C ALA A 102 22.51 -12.54 14.98
N VAL A 103 23.19 -11.71 14.18
CA VAL A 103 22.58 -10.54 13.51
C VAL A 103 21.46 -11.00 12.57
N ALA A 104 21.71 -12.02 11.75
CA ALA A 104 20.70 -12.55 10.84
C ALA A 104 19.47 -13.16 11.54
N GLN A 105 19.60 -13.56 12.82
CA GLN A 105 18.48 -14.04 13.62
C GLN A 105 17.62 -12.93 14.25
N GLN A 106 18.15 -11.70 14.35
CA GLN A 106 17.45 -10.58 14.97
C GLN A 106 16.84 -9.58 13.97
N VAL A 107 17.18 -9.67 12.67
CA VAL A 107 16.49 -8.88 11.65
C VAL A 107 15.05 -9.40 11.49
N PRO A 108 14.03 -8.53 11.61
CA PRO A 108 12.63 -8.92 11.45
C PRO A 108 12.38 -9.55 10.07
N TRP A 109 11.58 -10.61 10.03
CA TRP A 109 11.18 -11.23 8.77
C TRP A 109 10.07 -10.42 8.12
N ILE A 110 10.42 -9.63 7.11
CA ILE A 110 9.45 -8.94 6.26
C ILE A 110 9.37 -9.72 4.92
N PRO A 111 8.22 -10.30 4.57
CA PRO A 111 8.06 -11.09 3.35
C PRO A 111 8.18 -10.20 2.09
N PRO A 112 8.78 -10.70 1.00
CA PRO A 112 8.65 -10.06 -0.30
C PRO A 112 7.19 -10.15 -0.78
N VAL A 113 6.79 -9.21 -1.62
CA VAL A 113 5.47 -9.18 -2.27
C VAL A 113 5.68 -9.49 -3.75
N ASP A 114 5.11 -10.57 -4.26
CA ASP A 114 5.13 -10.87 -5.70
C ASP A 114 3.73 -10.66 -6.31
N ASN A 115 2.71 -11.12 -5.59
CA ASN A 115 1.31 -10.84 -5.87
C ASN A 115 0.77 -9.84 -4.86
N LEU A 116 0.58 -8.60 -5.32
CA LEU A 116 0.16 -7.46 -4.49
C LEU A 116 -1.02 -7.78 -3.56
N LEU A 117 -2.04 -8.48 -4.06
CA LEU A 117 -3.25 -8.80 -3.30
C LEU A 117 -3.05 -10.00 -2.34
N LYS A 118 -2.37 -11.07 -2.78
CA LYS A 118 -2.25 -12.31 -1.98
C LYS A 118 -1.14 -12.26 -0.93
N ASP A 119 -0.04 -11.59 -1.23
CA ASP A 119 1.16 -11.60 -0.39
C ASP A 119 1.14 -10.51 0.69
N THR A 120 0.07 -9.70 0.72
CA THR A 120 -0.16 -8.66 1.73
C THR A 120 -1.28 -9.03 2.72
N THR A 121 -1.81 -10.25 2.64
CA THR A 121 -2.94 -10.77 3.45
C THR A 121 -2.59 -10.99 4.92
N ASP A 122 -1.31 -11.06 5.26
CA ASP A 122 -0.84 -11.13 6.65
C ASP A 122 -0.59 -9.75 7.29
N GLY A 123 -0.77 -8.67 6.51
CA GLY A 123 -0.54 -7.30 6.93
C GLY A 123 0.93 -6.95 7.18
N CYS A 124 1.88 -7.88 7.06
CA CYS A 124 3.29 -7.65 7.40
C CYS A 124 3.90 -6.58 6.50
N ALA A 125 3.77 -6.74 5.18
CA ALA A 125 4.34 -5.82 4.21
C ALA A 125 3.75 -4.41 4.32
N LEU A 126 2.43 -4.31 4.57
CA LEU A 126 1.74 -3.03 4.74
C LEU A 126 2.10 -2.35 6.07
N ALA A 127 2.06 -3.06 7.19
CA ALA A 127 2.41 -2.49 8.49
C ALA A 127 3.87 -2.01 8.52
N THR A 128 4.77 -2.76 7.87
CA THR A 128 6.17 -2.38 7.70
C THR A 128 6.31 -1.10 6.86
N LEU A 129 5.55 -0.99 5.77
CA LEU A 129 5.49 0.22 4.95
C LEU A 129 5.02 1.43 5.77
N LEU A 130 3.99 1.25 6.63
CA LEU A 130 3.53 2.30 7.53
C LEU A 130 4.61 2.71 8.55
N HIS A 131 5.32 1.75 9.13
CA HIS A 131 6.44 2.03 10.04
C HIS A 131 7.56 2.81 9.32
N PHE A 132 7.87 2.47 8.08
CA PHE A 132 8.88 3.18 7.31
C PHE A 132 8.52 4.67 7.16
N TYR A 133 7.30 4.97 6.71
CA TYR A 133 6.86 6.34 6.48
C TYR A 133 6.51 7.10 7.75
N CYS A 134 6.02 6.41 8.78
CA CYS A 134 5.47 7.01 9.99
C CYS A 134 5.99 6.29 11.25
N PRO A 135 7.31 6.27 11.51
CA PRO A 135 7.90 5.47 12.58
C PRO A 135 7.47 5.89 14.00
N GLN A 136 6.99 7.13 14.14
CA GLN A 136 6.46 7.65 15.40
C GLN A 136 5.02 7.23 15.70
N LEU A 137 4.26 6.87 14.66
CA LEU A 137 2.85 6.48 14.77
C LEU A 137 2.70 4.95 14.76
N VAL A 138 3.50 4.27 13.96
CA VAL A 138 3.56 2.80 13.91
C VAL A 138 4.97 2.40 14.28
N LYS A 139 5.14 1.81 15.46
CA LYS A 139 6.45 1.31 15.90
C LYS A 139 6.67 -0.10 15.38
N LEU A 140 7.93 -0.43 15.11
CA LEU A 140 8.31 -1.75 14.64
C LEU A 140 8.00 -2.87 15.66
N GLU A 141 8.11 -2.55 16.96
CA GLU A 141 7.81 -3.46 18.07
C GLU A 141 6.34 -3.87 18.14
N ASP A 142 5.45 -3.04 17.62
CA ASP A 142 4.01 -3.27 17.62
C ASP A 142 3.56 -4.13 16.42
N ILE A 143 4.46 -4.49 15.51
CA ILE A 143 4.14 -5.28 14.30
C ILE A 143 4.54 -6.75 14.52
N CYS A 144 3.60 -7.66 14.26
CA CYS A 144 3.88 -9.09 14.27
C CYS A 144 4.63 -9.51 13.00
N LEU A 145 5.97 -9.63 13.08
CA LEU A 145 6.83 -10.07 11.97
C LEU A 145 7.41 -11.47 12.27
N LYS A 146 6.73 -12.52 11.79
CA LYS A 146 7.14 -13.92 11.98
C LYS A 146 7.28 -14.62 10.63
N LYS A 147 8.16 -15.62 10.55
CA LYS A 147 8.30 -16.47 9.35
C LYS A 147 7.02 -17.26 9.01
N SER A 148 6.26 -17.62 10.03
CA SER A 148 4.97 -18.26 9.91
C SER A 148 3.96 -17.46 10.71
N MET A 149 3.02 -16.83 10.00
CA MET A 149 1.97 -16.00 10.58
C MET A 149 0.74 -16.85 10.89
N SER A 150 0.22 -16.72 12.11
CA SER A 150 -1.09 -17.29 12.44
C SER A 150 -2.19 -16.34 11.97
N LEU A 151 -3.41 -16.84 11.79
CA LEU A 151 -4.57 -16.00 11.45
C LEU A 151 -4.77 -14.84 12.43
N VAL A 152 -4.52 -15.08 13.72
CA VAL A 152 -4.63 -14.04 14.76
C VAL A 152 -3.56 -12.96 14.58
N ASP A 153 -2.32 -13.35 14.29
CA ASP A 153 -1.23 -12.41 14.03
C ASP A 153 -1.51 -11.57 12.76
N SER A 154 -2.03 -12.23 11.70
CA SER A 154 -2.42 -11.56 10.46
C SER A 154 -3.53 -10.54 10.68
N LEU A 155 -4.61 -10.93 11.37
CA LEU A 155 -5.73 -10.03 11.68
C LEU A 155 -5.28 -8.84 12.53
N TYR A 156 -4.36 -9.07 13.48
CA TYR A 156 -3.79 -8.01 14.29
C TYR A 156 -3.03 -6.97 13.45
N ASN A 157 -2.13 -7.42 12.57
CA ASN A 157 -1.40 -6.49 11.68
C ASN A 157 -2.35 -5.75 10.72
N LEU A 158 -3.34 -6.43 10.17
CA LEU A 158 -4.34 -5.81 9.28
C LEU A 158 -5.20 -4.78 10.03
N GLN A 159 -5.56 -5.06 11.28
CA GLN A 159 -6.29 -4.12 12.12
C GLN A 159 -5.45 -2.87 12.38
N LEU A 160 -4.15 -3.03 12.67
CA LEU A 160 -3.23 -1.90 12.81
C LEU A 160 -3.21 -1.02 11.54
N VAL A 161 -3.18 -1.63 10.35
CA VAL A 161 -3.25 -0.91 9.07
C VAL A 161 -4.58 -0.17 8.92
N GLN A 162 -5.71 -0.81 9.23
CA GLN A 162 -7.03 -0.18 9.16
C GLN A 162 -7.15 1.02 10.10
N GLU A 163 -6.75 0.87 11.36
CA GLU A 163 -6.82 1.92 12.38
C GLU A 163 -5.95 3.11 11.98
N PHE A 164 -4.73 2.86 11.50
CA PHE A 164 -3.86 3.91 10.98
C PHE A 164 -4.52 4.70 9.85
N CYS A 165 -5.07 3.99 8.84
CA CYS A 165 -5.74 4.63 7.71
C CYS A 165 -6.97 5.44 8.15
N GLN A 166 -7.72 4.90 9.13
CA GLN A 166 -8.91 5.55 9.68
C GLN A 166 -8.58 6.84 10.43
N GLN A 167 -7.47 6.85 11.17
CA GLN A 167 -7.08 7.98 12.02
C GLN A 167 -6.29 9.06 11.25
N HIS A 168 -5.46 8.66 10.28
CA HIS A 168 -4.46 9.56 9.69
C HIS A 168 -4.61 9.78 8.18
N LEU A 169 -5.22 8.84 7.44
CA LEU A 169 -5.30 8.89 5.96
C LEU A 169 -6.73 9.06 5.45
N ASN A 170 -7.54 9.86 6.15
CA ASN A 170 -8.94 10.15 5.77
C ASN A 170 -9.78 8.89 5.48
N ARG A 171 -9.54 7.80 6.23
CA ARG A 171 -10.29 6.53 6.09
C ARG A 171 -10.18 5.90 4.69
N CYS A 172 -9.03 6.00 4.04
CA CYS A 172 -8.81 5.43 2.69
C CYS A 172 -8.90 3.89 2.63
N CYS A 173 -8.84 3.18 3.76
CA CYS A 173 -9.06 1.75 3.83
C CYS A 173 -10.54 1.43 4.07
N HIS A 174 -11.20 0.82 3.08
CA HIS A 174 -12.63 0.48 3.11
C HIS A 174 -12.91 -1.03 3.17
N PHE A 175 -11.88 -1.85 3.32
CA PHE A 175 -12.02 -3.28 3.46
C PHE A 175 -12.42 -3.66 4.87
N SER A 176 -13.20 -4.73 5.02
CA SER A 176 -13.23 -5.45 6.30
C SER A 176 -11.96 -6.29 6.46
N LEU A 177 -11.66 -6.72 7.68
CA LEU A 177 -10.54 -7.65 7.91
C LEU A 177 -10.73 -8.96 7.12
N GLU A 178 -11.97 -9.41 6.97
CA GLU A 178 -12.33 -10.59 6.18
C GLU A 178 -11.96 -10.43 4.70
N ASP A 179 -12.29 -9.27 4.12
CA ASP A 179 -11.95 -8.97 2.72
C ASP A 179 -10.43 -8.98 2.49
N MET A 180 -9.66 -8.45 3.45
CA MET A 180 -8.19 -8.38 3.37
C MET A 180 -7.53 -9.75 3.56
N VAL A 181 -8.01 -10.58 4.49
CA VAL A 181 -7.43 -11.91 4.71
C VAL A 181 -7.77 -12.87 3.57
N TYR A 182 -9.02 -12.86 3.08
CA TYR A 182 -9.42 -13.78 2.02
C TYR A 182 -9.03 -13.32 0.61
N ALA A 183 -8.79 -12.03 0.43
CA ALA A 183 -8.17 -11.47 -0.77
C ALA A 183 -8.83 -11.96 -2.08
N SER A 184 -10.17 -11.95 -2.09
CA SER A 184 -10.95 -12.37 -3.25
C SER A 184 -10.56 -11.57 -4.48
N SER A 185 -10.39 -12.23 -5.63
CA SER A 185 -10.04 -11.54 -6.88
C SER A 185 -11.06 -10.47 -7.28
N SER A 186 -12.31 -10.60 -6.83
CA SER A 186 -13.37 -9.60 -7.01
C SER A 186 -13.05 -8.23 -6.41
N VAL A 187 -12.18 -8.17 -5.38
CA VAL A 187 -11.79 -6.93 -4.73
C VAL A 187 -10.49 -6.32 -5.25
N LYS A 188 -9.82 -6.97 -6.22
CA LYS A 188 -8.51 -6.57 -6.74
C LYS A 188 -8.46 -5.11 -7.20
N ASN A 189 -9.42 -4.65 -7.99
CA ASN A 189 -9.47 -3.26 -8.43
C ASN A 189 -9.59 -2.28 -7.25
N ASN A 190 -10.41 -2.61 -6.25
CA ASN A 190 -10.55 -1.77 -5.07
C ASN A 190 -9.21 -1.72 -4.30
N TYR A 191 -8.49 -2.85 -4.27
CA TYR A 191 -7.21 -2.96 -3.57
C TYR A 191 -6.13 -2.10 -4.25
N LEU A 192 -6.12 -2.08 -5.59
CA LEU A 192 -5.25 -1.19 -6.36
C LEU A 192 -5.53 0.28 -6.03
N VAL A 193 -6.79 0.69 -5.92
CA VAL A 193 -7.10 2.07 -5.51
C VAL A 193 -6.63 2.34 -4.07
N PHE A 194 -6.81 1.40 -3.14
CA PHE A 194 -6.28 1.55 -1.77
C PHE A 194 -4.75 1.72 -1.77
N MET A 195 -4.03 0.93 -2.55
CA MET A 195 -2.58 1.07 -2.69
C MET A 195 -2.19 2.41 -3.33
N ALA A 196 -2.97 2.90 -4.30
CA ALA A 196 -2.77 4.22 -4.90
C ALA A 196 -2.97 5.36 -3.89
N GLU A 197 -3.95 5.25 -2.99
CA GLU A 197 -4.15 6.19 -1.89
C GLU A 197 -2.95 6.22 -0.94
N LEU A 198 -2.42 5.05 -0.55
CA LEU A 198 -1.22 4.98 0.28
C LEU A 198 -0.03 5.66 -0.40
N PHE A 199 0.22 5.34 -1.67
CA PHE A 199 1.29 5.98 -2.46
C PHE A 199 1.10 7.50 -2.52
N TRP A 200 -0.12 7.97 -2.76
CA TRP A 200 -0.44 9.39 -2.82
C TRP A 200 -0.13 10.12 -1.51
N TRP A 201 -0.58 9.58 -0.37
CA TRP A 201 -0.34 10.20 0.93
C TRP A 201 1.14 10.24 1.28
N PHE A 202 1.87 9.17 0.99
CA PHE A 202 3.27 9.02 1.39
C PHE A 202 4.27 9.66 0.43
N GLU A 203 3.99 9.70 -0.88
CA GLU A 203 4.94 10.18 -1.88
C GLU A 203 4.54 11.48 -2.56
N VAL A 204 3.26 11.88 -2.50
CA VAL A 204 2.80 13.12 -3.16
C VAL A 204 2.40 14.19 -2.16
N VAL A 205 1.48 13.90 -1.23
CA VAL A 205 0.99 14.92 -0.27
C VAL A 205 2.00 15.15 0.85
N LYS A 206 2.60 14.07 1.38
CA LYS A 206 3.57 14.10 2.48
C LYS A 206 3.14 15.01 3.65
N PRO A 207 2.02 14.70 4.35
CA PRO A 207 1.66 15.39 5.59
C PRO A 207 2.82 15.41 6.60
N SER A 208 2.80 16.34 7.54
CA SER A 208 3.94 16.54 8.49
C SER A 208 4.30 15.33 9.35
N PHE A 209 3.37 14.40 9.54
CA PHE A 209 3.60 13.15 10.28
C PHE A 209 4.26 12.06 9.43
N VAL A 210 4.30 12.23 8.10
CA VAL A 210 5.01 11.35 7.18
C VAL A 210 6.48 11.76 7.20
N GLN A 211 7.28 10.98 7.91
CA GLN A 211 8.71 11.16 8.11
C GLN A 211 9.41 9.84 7.79
N PRO A 212 9.70 9.58 6.50
CA PRO A 212 10.38 8.37 6.07
C PRO A 212 11.67 8.13 6.87
N ARG A 213 11.90 6.88 7.29
CA ARG A 213 13.17 6.52 7.93
C ARG A 213 14.31 6.59 6.91
N VAL A 214 15.41 7.20 7.31
CA VAL A 214 16.58 7.40 6.46
C VAL A 214 17.86 7.05 7.20
N LEU A 215 18.86 6.57 6.48
CA LEU A 215 20.18 6.37 7.04
C LEU A 215 20.85 7.74 7.26
N ASP A 216 21.27 8.03 8.49
CA ASP A 216 21.97 9.28 8.88
C ASP A 216 23.17 9.66 7.99
N THR A 217 23.74 8.67 7.28
CA THR A 217 24.89 8.84 6.39
C THR A 217 24.53 9.42 5.03
N GLU A 218 23.25 9.40 4.64
CA GLU A 218 22.77 9.88 3.35
C GLU A 218 22.09 11.23 3.54
N GLY A 219 22.85 12.32 3.35
CA GLY A 219 22.31 13.68 3.20
C GLY A 219 21.51 13.85 1.89
N LYS A 220 20.64 12.89 1.57
CA LYS A 220 19.75 12.94 0.42
C LYS A 220 18.68 13.97 0.73
N GLN A 221 18.77 15.12 0.06
CA GLN A 221 17.64 16.04 -0.04
C GLN A 221 16.51 15.27 -0.73
N PHE A 222 15.48 14.91 0.02
CA PHE A 222 14.21 14.53 -0.56
C PHE A 222 13.76 15.73 -1.37
N PHE A 223 13.79 15.60 -2.70
CA PHE A 223 13.13 16.56 -3.54
C PHE A 223 11.67 16.52 -3.11
N ASN A 224 11.23 17.56 -2.42
CA ASN A 224 9.83 17.84 -2.23
C ASN A 224 9.26 17.93 -3.64
N CYS A 225 8.62 16.87 -4.09
CA CYS A 225 7.73 16.95 -5.23
C CYS A 225 6.52 17.74 -4.73
N PHE A 226 6.67 19.07 -4.64
CA PHE A 226 5.55 19.99 -4.51
C PHE A 226 4.76 19.87 -5.81
N VAL A 227 3.93 18.83 -5.90
CA VAL A 227 2.84 18.82 -6.86
C VAL A 227 1.87 19.86 -6.33
N PHE A 228 1.75 20.98 -7.04
CA PHE A 228 0.65 21.91 -6.84
C PHE A 228 -0.65 21.09 -6.89
N LEU A 229 -1.31 20.91 -5.74
CA LEU A 229 -2.67 20.39 -5.71
C LEU A 229 -3.53 21.35 -6.52
N GLN A 230 -3.97 20.95 -7.72
CA GLN A 230 -5.03 21.68 -8.38
C GLN A 230 -6.33 21.35 -7.65
N THR A 231 -7.23 22.33 -7.50
CA THR A 231 -8.55 22.14 -6.87
C THR A 231 -9.40 21.05 -7.53
N SER A 232 -9.09 20.68 -8.77
CA SER A 232 -9.64 19.55 -9.51
C SER A 232 -9.26 18.17 -8.94
N ASP A 233 -8.04 17.98 -8.40
CA ASP A 233 -7.58 16.69 -7.86
C ASP A 233 -8.36 16.29 -6.59
N ILE A 234 -8.70 17.27 -5.75
CA ILE A 234 -9.43 17.05 -4.50
C ILE A 234 -10.90 16.67 -4.79
N GLN A 235 -11.52 17.28 -5.79
CA GLN A 235 -12.90 16.96 -6.19
C GLN A 235 -13.00 15.57 -6.84
N ILE A 236 -12.04 15.20 -7.69
CA ILE A 236 -11.96 13.86 -8.30
C ILE A 236 -11.72 12.79 -7.21
N LYS A 237 -10.89 13.06 -6.21
CA LYS A 237 -10.67 12.14 -5.08
C LYS A 237 -11.90 11.98 -4.19
N SER A 238 -12.61 13.08 -3.87
CA SER A 238 -13.89 13.00 -3.15
C SER A 238 -14.94 12.19 -3.93
N PHE A 239 -14.93 12.33 -5.25
CA PHE A 239 -15.80 11.58 -6.16
C PHE A 239 -15.49 10.09 -6.20
N LEU A 240 -14.20 9.73 -6.31
CA LEU A 240 -13.75 8.34 -6.31
C LEU A 240 -13.94 7.67 -4.95
N PHE A 241 -13.67 8.40 -3.86
CA PHE A 241 -14.02 7.98 -2.49
C PHE A 241 -15.50 7.60 -2.39
N TYR A 242 -16.37 8.44 -2.97
CA TYR A 242 -17.80 8.16 -3.03
C TYR A 242 -18.13 6.92 -3.89
N LEU A 243 -17.46 6.74 -5.03
CA LEU A 243 -17.63 5.55 -5.89
C LEU A 243 -17.15 4.25 -5.24
N MET A 244 -16.06 4.28 -4.47
CA MET A 244 -15.55 3.12 -3.72
C MET A 244 -16.52 2.70 -2.63
N VAL A 245 -17.05 3.67 -1.86
CA VAL A 245 -18.08 3.44 -0.84
C VAL A 245 -19.34 2.87 -1.48
N LEU A 246 -19.80 3.41 -2.61
CA LEU A 246 -20.94 2.90 -3.36
C LEU A 246 -20.72 1.46 -3.83
N LYS A 247 -19.54 1.13 -4.36
CA LYS A 247 -19.22 -0.22 -4.85
C LYS A 247 -19.14 -1.23 -3.71
N ALA A 248 -18.56 -0.85 -2.57
CA ALA A 248 -18.52 -1.68 -1.36
C ALA A 248 -19.93 -1.95 -0.81
N GLN A 249 -20.77 -0.92 -0.71
CA GLN A 249 -22.17 -1.05 -0.28
C GLN A 249 -23.02 -1.89 -1.25
N TYR A 250 -22.77 -1.77 -2.55
CA TYR A 250 -23.43 -2.59 -3.56
C TYR A 250 -23.00 -4.06 -3.48
N SER A 251 -21.70 -4.32 -3.32
CA SER A 251 -21.16 -5.68 -3.18
C SER A 251 -21.70 -6.41 -1.94
N GLN A 252 -22.11 -5.68 -0.91
CA GLN A 252 -22.75 -6.19 0.30
C GLN A 252 -24.30 -6.27 0.22
N ASN A 253 -24.91 -6.04 -0.96
CA ASN A 253 -26.37 -5.94 -1.18
C ASN A 253 -27.09 -4.87 -0.34
N ILE A 254 -26.36 -3.87 0.17
CA ILE A 254 -26.93 -2.79 1.00
C ILE A 254 -27.60 -1.72 0.11
N LEU A 255 -27.14 -1.56 -1.13
CA LEU A 255 -27.62 -0.53 -2.05
C LEU A 255 -28.40 -1.12 -3.23
N PHE A 256 -29.66 -0.72 -3.41
CA PHE A 256 -30.48 -1.16 -4.54
C PHE A 256 -29.99 -0.54 -5.87
N PRO A 257 -30.04 -1.26 -7.00
CA PRO A 257 -29.52 -0.81 -8.31
C PRO A 257 -30.07 0.55 -8.77
N THR A 258 -31.33 0.85 -8.45
CA THR A 258 -32.01 2.11 -8.79
C THR A 258 -31.44 3.31 -8.05
N VAL A 259 -30.98 3.11 -6.81
CA VAL A 259 -30.36 4.15 -5.98
C VAL A 259 -28.94 4.43 -6.49
N LEU A 260 -28.17 3.38 -6.82
CA LEU A 260 -26.85 3.50 -7.43
C LEU A 260 -26.91 4.28 -8.76
N TYR A 261 -27.91 3.99 -9.60
CA TYR A 261 -28.13 4.68 -10.88
C TYR A 261 -28.35 6.19 -10.71
N HIS A 262 -29.22 6.59 -9.78
CA HIS A 262 -29.49 8.00 -9.54
C HIS A 262 -28.29 8.73 -8.98
N ILE A 263 -27.54 8.09 -8.07
CA ILE A 263 -26.35 8.71 -7.53
C ILE A 263 -25.28 8.85 -8.61
N LEU A 264 -25.04 7.83 -9.44
CA LEU A 264 -24.12 7.91 -10.59
C LEU A 264 -24.53 8.98 -11.62
N GLN A 265 -25.81 9.12 -11.93
CA GLN A 265 -26.29 10.20 -12.81
C GLN A 265 -26.04 11.59 -12.24
N GLN A 266 -26.24 11.77 -10.93
CA GLN A 266 -26.07 13.05 -10.25
C GLN A 266 -24.59 13.41 -10.11
N LEU A 267 -23.77 12.40 -9.89
CA LEU A 267 -22.31 12.45 -9.87
C LEU A 267 -21.74 12.82 -11.26
N MET A 268 -22.18 12.17 -12.34
CA MET A 268 -21.72 12.51 -13.70
C MET A 268 -22.12 13.92 -14.14
N LYS A 269 -23.26 14.45 -13.66
CA LYS A 269 -23.68 15.84 -13.93
C LYS A 269 -22.83 16.88 -13.23
N HIS A 270 -22.09 16.51 -12.18
CA HIS A 270 -21.16 17.41 -11.48
C HIS A 270 -19.73 17.36 -12.04
N LEU A 271 -19.44 16.39 -12.91
CA LEU A 271 -18.12 16.17 -13.51
C LEU A 271 -17.97 16.72 -14.93
N LEU A 272 -19.08 17.06 -15.59
CA LEU A 272 -19.18 17.74 -16.90
C LEU A 272 -19.52 19.21 -16.69
#